data_AF-A0A7W0ZJU9-F1
#
_entry.id   AF-A0A7W0ZJU9-F1
#
_cell.length_a   1.000
_cell.length_b   1.000
_cell.length_c   1.000
_cell.angle_alpha   90.00
_cell.angle_beta   90.00
_cell.angle_gamma   90.00
#
_symmetry.space_group_name_H-M   'P 1'
#
loop_
_entity.id
_entity.type
_entity.pdbx_description
1 polymer ?
#
loop_
_entity_poly.entity_id
_entity_poly.type
_entity_poly.pdbx_seq_one_letter_code
_entity_poly.pdbx_strand_id
1 'polypeptide(L)'
;VWLVAPDGQKREVDAGINRPNGVLLSPDQSLLYVADTAGQLVYSFQIRPDGSLAHKQPYFHLHIPEGTTESGADGMTVDTDGRLYVATRMGLQVCDQAGRVNAIIAKPQRATLSNAVFGGPGLDQLYVTCGDKVYRRKVKTKGVLSFQSPIKPAPPRL
;
A
#
# COMPACT_ATOMS: atom_id res chain seq x y z
N VAL A 1 4.92 -14.47 2.43
CA VAL A 1 3.79 -14.06 1.57
C VAL A 1 3.29 -15.30 0.83
N TRP A 2 1.98 -15.51 0.80
CA TRP A 2 1.38 -16.72 0.21
C TRP A 2 0.51 -16.35 -0.98
N LEU A 3 0.59 -17.16 -2.04
CA LEU A 3 -0.42 -17.20 -3.09
C LEU A 3 -1.41 -18.31 -2.75
N VAL A 4 -2.70 -18.00 -2.80
CA VAL A 4 -3.79 -18.97 -2.69
C VAL A 4 -4.49 -19.03 -4.05
N ALA A 5 -4.42 -20.18 -4.70
CA ALA A 5 -5.06 -20.41 -5.99
C ALA A 5 -6.58 -20.55 -5.84
N PRO A 6 -7.36 -20.42 -6.93
CA PRO A 6 -8.83 -20.52 -6.88
C PRO A 6 -9.37 -21.85 -6.34
N ASP A 7 -8.57 -22.93 -6.43
CA ASP A 7 -8.89 -24.25 -5.87
C ASP A 7 -8.53 -24.39 -4.39
N GLY A 8 -8.02 -23.32 -3.75
CA GLY A 8 -7.62 -23.28 -2.35
C GLY A 8 -6.20 -23.77 -2.09
N GLN A 9 -5.46 -24.24 -3.10
CA GLN A 9 -4.06 -24.61 -2.91
C GLN A 9 -3.23 -23.38 -2.54
N LYS A 10 -2.37 -23.52 -1.53
CA LYS A 10 -1.50 -22.45 -1.06
C LYS A 10 -0.04 -22.73 -1.39
N ARG A 11 0.68 -21.70 -1.81
CA ARG A 11 2.13 -21.76 -2.08
C ARG A 11 2.81 -20.54 -1.49
N GLU A 12 3.92 -20.74 -0.79
CA GLU A 12 4.76 -19.62 -0.37
C GLU A 12 5.43 -19.02 -1.60
N VAL A 13 5.30 -17.70 -1.77
CA VAL A 13 5.84 -16.98 -2.94
C VAL A 13 6.88 -15.93 -2.58
N ASP A 14 7.04 -15.62 -1.29
CA ASP A 14 8.17 -14.86 -0.76
C ASP A 14 8.33 -15.19 0.74
N ALA A 15 9.59 -15.32 1.16
CA ALA A 15 10.00 -15.37 2.55
C ALA A 15 11.07 -14.29 2.78
N GLY A 16 11.15 -13.75 4.00
CA GLY A 16 12.22 -12.82 4.40
C GLY A 16 11.86 -11.33 4.45
N ILE A 17 10.59 -10.96 4.24
CA ILE A 17 10.08 -9.68 4.79
C ILE A 17 9.89 -9.89 6.30
N ASN A 18 10.35 -8.96 7.13
CA ASN A 18 10.42 -9.16 8.59
C ASN A 18 9.03 -9.30 9.22
N ARG A 19 8.11 -8.37 8.94
CA ARG A 19 6.70 -8.46 9.34
C ARG A 19 5.80 -8.05 8.17
N PRO A 20 5.55 -8.95 7.19
CA PRO A 20 4.74 -8.63 6.02
C PRO A 20 3.30 -8.34 6.44
N ASN A 21 2.70 -7.30 5.88
CA ASN A 21 1.34 -6.89 6.24
C ASN A 21 0.54 -6.47 5.01
N GLY A 22 0.39 -5.17 4.74
CA GLY A 22 -0.34 -4.70 3.56
C GLY A 22 0.17 -5.35 2.27
N VAL A 23 -0.76 -5.80 1.43
CA VAL A 23 -0.50 -6.42 0.13
C VAL A 23 -1.49 -5.86 -0.90
N LEU A 24 -0.98 -5.31 -2.00
CA LEU A 24 -1.82 -4.80 -3.11
C LEU A 24 -1.05 -4.78 -4.43
N LEU A 25 -1.77 -4.54 -5.52
CA LEU A 25 -1.18 -4.31 -6.83
C LEU A 25 -0.96 -2.82 -7.08
N SER A 26 0.03 -2.49 -7.91
CA SER A 26 0.07 -1.19 -8.57
C SER A 26 -1.21 -0.96 -9.39
N PRO A 27 -1.59 0.30 -9.70
CA PRO A 27 -2.81 0.58 -10.47
C PRO A 27 -2.87 -0.13 -11.82
N ASP A 28 -1.73 -0.30 -12.48
CA ASP A 28 -1.60 -0.99 -13.76
C ASP A 28 -1.36 -2.50 -13.60
N GLN A 29 -1.37 -3.01 -12.36
CA GLN A 29 -1.15 -4.39 -11.97
C GLN A 29 0.19 -4.98 -12.44
N SER A 30 1.16 -4.14 -12.81
CA SER A 30 2.49 -4.59 -13.23
C SER A 30 3.36 -5.02 -12.05
N LEU A 31 3.09 -4.50 -10.85
CA LEU A 31 3.82 -4.79 -9.62
C LEU A 31 2.89 -5.23 -8.49
N LEU A 32 3.36 -6.16 -7.67
CA LEU A 32 2.82 -6.45 -6.35
C LEU A 32 3.60 -5.66 -5.30
N TYR A 33 2.91 -4.98 -4.39
CA TYR A 33 3.48 -4.29 -3.25
C TYR A 33 3.23 -5.06 -1.96
N VAL A 34 4.24 -5.17 -1.09
CA VAL A 34 4.14 -5.78 0.23
C VAL A 34 4.84 -4.90 1.26
N ALA A 35 4.10 -4.42 2.26
CA ALA A 35 4.64 -3.60 3.34
C ALA A 35 5.38 -4.45 4.38
N ASP A 36 6.48 -3.92 4.91
CA ASP A 36 7.16 -4.44 6.09
C ASP A 36 6.83 -3.60 7.32
N THR A 37 5.94 -4.09 8.18
CA THR A 37 5.52 -3.37 9.39
C THR A 37 6.69 -3.18 10.37
N ALA A 38 7.68 -4.07 10.38
CA ALA A 38 8.83 -4.02 11.27
C ALA A 38 10.06 -3.34 10.63
N GLY A 39 9.89 -2.79 9.44
CA GLY A 39 10.90 -2.00 8.74
C GLY A 39 10.36 -0.65 8.28
N GLN A 40 11.06 -0.03 7.34
CA GLN A 40 10.70 1.25 6.73
C GLN A 40 10.39 1.13 5.22
N LEU A 41 10.20 -0.10 4.73
CA LEU A 41 10.14 -0.40 3.31
C LEU A 41 8.80 -0.99 2.93
N VAL A 42 8.31 -0.61 1.75
CA VAL A 42 7.36 -1.41 0.99
C VAL A 42 8.12 -2.01 -0.18
N TYR A 43 8.15 -3.33 -0.23
CA TYR A 43 8.81 -4.08 -1.30
C TYR A 43 7.88 -4.18 -2.51
N SER A 44 8.45 -4.16 -3.71
CA SER A 44 7.73 -4.51 -4.92
C SER A 44 8.25 -5.79 -5.55
N PHE A 45 7.39 -6.47 -6.29
CA PHE A 45 7.68 -7.69 -7.03
C PHE A 45 7.01 -7.65 -8.39
N GLN A 46 7.59 -8.30 -9.38
CA GLN A 46 6.88 -8.67 -10.60
C GLN A 46 6.22 -10.03 -10.40
N ILE A 47 4.94 -10.16 -10.78
CA ILE A 47 4.24 -11.44 -10.79
C ILE A 47 4.51 -12.13 -12.12
N ARG A 48 5.03 -13.36 -12.08
CA ARG A 48 5.22 -14.21 -13.27
C ARG A 48 3.91 -14.92 -13.66
N PRO A 49 3.78 -15.45 -14.90
CA PRO A 49 2.57 -16.15 -15.34
C PRO A 49 2.15 -17.33 -14.45
N ASP A 50 3.09 -17.99 -13.78
CA ASP A 50 2.84 -19.08 -12.83
C ASP A 50 2.47 -18.61 -11.41
N GLY A 51 2.37 -17.29 -11.20
CA GLY A 51 2.11 -16.65 -9.92
C GLY A 51 3.32 -16.58 -8.98
N SER A 52 4.51 -17.04 -9.40
CA SER A 52 5.74 -16.80 -8.64
C SER A 52 6.12 -15.31 -8.66
N LEU A 53 6.80 -14.86 -7.60
CA LEU A 53 7.28 -13.49 -7.50
C LEU A 53 8.74 -13.40 -7.94
N ALA A 54 9.06 -12.35 -8.69
CA ALA A 54 10.40 -12.06 -9.20
C ALA A 54 10.81 -10.63 -8.88
N HIS A 55 12.11 -10.36 -8.96
CA HIS A 55 12.69 -9.01 -8.87
C HIS A 55 12.27 -8.26 -7.60
N LYS A 56 12.31 -8.95 -6.44
CA LYS A 56 12.09 -8.32 -5.13
C LYS A 56 13.01 -7.12 -4.98
N GLN A 57 12.42 -5.94 -4.76
CA GLN A 57 13.17 -4.71 -4.59
C GLN A 57 12.57 -3.85 -3.46
N PRO A 58 13.40 -3.20 -2.63
CA PRO A 58 12.93 -2.13 -1.75
C PRO A 58 12.49 -0.96 -2.64
N TYR A 59 11.21 -0.61 -2.63
CA TYR A 59 10.68 0.34 -3.62
C TYR A 59 10.20 1.65 -2.98
N PHE A 60 9.34 1.58 -1.97
CA PHE A 60 8.92 2.77 -1.24
C PHE A 60 9.65 2.88 0.09
N HIS A 61 10.22 4.06 0.35
CA HIS A 61 10.97 4.35 1.58
C HIS A 61 10.13 5.26 2.48
N LEU A 62 9.56 4.67 3.53
CA LEU A 62 8.66 5.35 4.46
C LEU A 62 9.45 6.12 5.52
N HIS A 63 8.94 7.28 5.94
CA HIS A 63 9.45 7.96 7.13
C HIS A 63 9.05 7.21 8.40
N ILE A 64 9.91 7.26 9.41
CA ILE A 64 9.70 6.60 10.70
C ILE A 64 9.79 7.64 11.84
N PRO A 65 9.11 7.41 12.98
CA PRO A 65 9.31 8.24 14.17
C PRO A 65 10.76 8.17 14.66
N GLU A 66 11.23 9.28 15.25
CA GLU A 66 12.56 9.35 15.86
C GLU A 66 12.71 8.29 16.96
N GLY A 67 13.91 7.69 17.05
CA GLY A 67 14.22 6.67 18.05
C GLY A 67 13.58 5.30 17.80
N THR A 68 12.96 5.09 16.65
CA THR A 68 12.38 3.80 16.25
C THR A 68 13.07 3.24 15.01
N THR A 69 12.89 1.94 14.76
CA THR A 69 13.31 1.26 13.52
C THR A 69 12.11 0.84 12.64
N GLU A 70 10.88 1.05 13.11
CA GLU A 70 9.66 0.55 12.48
C GLU A 70 8.78 1.71 11.99
N SER A 71 8.43 1.70 10.72
CA SER A 71 7.34 2.55 10.19
C SER A 71 5.99 2.21 10.80
N GLY A 72 5.80 0.94 11.21
CA GLY A 72 4.49 0.38 11.52
C GLY A 72 3.56 0.35 10.31
N ALA A 73 4.12 0.17 9.11
CA ALA A 73 3.35 0.05 7.87
C ALA A 73 2.34 -1.10 7.96
N ASP A 74 1.06 -0.81 7.74
CA ASP A 74 -0.03 -1.77 7.87
C ASP A 74 -0.76 -1.87 6.52
N GLY A 75 -2.07 -1.65 6.49
CA GLY A 75 -2.85 -1.63 5.27
C GLY A 75 -2.55 -0.43 4.35
N MET A 76 -2.89 -0.62 3.07
CA MET A 76 -2.46 0.24 1.98
C MET A 76 -3.51 0.32 0.86
N THR A 77 -3.47 1.40 0.09
CA THR A 77 -4.31 1.57 -1.12
C THR A 77 -3.60 2.43 -2.16
N VAL A 78 -4.09 2.47 -3.39
CA VAL A 78 -3.52 3.26 -4.50
C VAL A 78 -4.57 4.11 -5.19
N ASP A 79 -4.13 5.18 -5.83
CA ASP A 79 -4.96 6.06 -6.65
C ASP A 79 -4.68 5.93 -8.15
N THR A 80 -5.53 6.54 -8.97
CA THR A 80 -5.42 6.55 -10.44
C THR A 80 -4.21 7.32 -10.96
N ASP A 81 -3.58 8.14 -10.12
CA ASP A 81 -2.36 8.89 -10.45
C ASP A 81 -1.09 8.08 -10.15
N GLY A 82 -1.20 6.83 -9.69
CA GLY A 82 -0.04 5.99 -9.38
C GLY A 82 0.53 6.20 -7.98
N ARG A 83 -0.17 6.90 -7.09
CA ARG A 83 0.30 7.12 -5.71
C ARG A 83 -0.06 5.94 -4.83
N LEU A 84 0.85 5.59 -3.92
CA LEU A 84 0.62 4.62 -2.86
C LEU A 84 0.27 5.35 -1.55
N TYR A 85 -0.74 4.88 -0.84
CA TYR A 85 -1.15 5.37 0.48
C TYR A 85 -0.88 4.26 1.49
N VAL A 86 -0.08 4.53 2.53
CA VAL A 86 0.33 3.55 3.53
C VAL A 86 -0.05 4.02 4.93
N ALA A 87 -0.82 3.22 5.65
CA ALA A 87 -1.10 3.45 7.08
C ALA A 87 0.20 3.20 7.88
N THR A 88 0.68 4.21 8.62
CA THR A 88 1.92 4.11 9.41
C THR A 88 1.79 4.80 10.77
N ARG A 89 2.79 4.66 11.64
CA ARG A 89 2.87 5.36 12.95
C ARG A 89 2.86 6.89 12.81
N MET A 90 3.50 7.40 11.76
CA MET A 90 3.61 8.84 11.45
C MET A 90 2.30 9.45 10.93
N GLY A 91 1.41 8.63 10.37
CA GLY A 91 0.22 9.07 9.64
C GLY A 91 -0.02 8.22 8.40
N LEU A 92 -0.92 8.67 7.53
CA LEU A 92 -1.11 8.04 6.23
C LEU A 92 -0.10 8.65 5.25
N GLN A 93 0.99 7.93 4.97
CA GLN A 93 2.04 8.39 4.08
C GLN A 93 1.61 8.19 2.62
N VAL A 94 1.79 9.20 1.80
CA VAL A 94 1.45 9.20 0.38
C VAL A 94 2.74 9.22 -0.41
N CYS A 95 3.02 8.12 -1.10
CA CYS A 95 4.19 7.95 -1.92
C CYS A 95 3.87 8.21 -3.40
N ASP A 96 4.79 8.82 -4.13
CA ASP A 96 4.69 8.94 -5.58
C ASP A 96 5.14 7.69 -6.32
N GLN A 97 4.96 7.71 -7.65
CA GLN A 97 5.35 6.62 -8.54
C GLN A 97 6.84 6.28 -8.47
N ALA A 98 7.71 7.19 -8.01
CA ALA A 98 9.15 6.99 -7.92
C ALA A 98 9.59 6.41 -6.55
N GLY A 99 8.64 6.15 -5.64
CA GLY A 99 8.94 5.53 -4.34
C GLY A 99 9.11 6.53 -3.19
N ARG A 100 8.96 7.83 -3.42
CA ARG A 100 9.23 8.88 -2.41
C ARG A 100 7.96 9.26 -1.68
N VAL A 101 8.05 9.51 -0.38
CA VAL A 101 6.93 10.08 0.39
C VAL A 101 6.82 11.57 0.08
N ASN A 102 5.71 11.97 -0.54
CA ASN A 102 5.46 13.37 -0.92
C ASN A 102 4.50 14.07 0.05
N ALA A 103 3.76 13.32 0.86
CA ALA A 103 2.91 13.88 1.91
C ALA A 103 2.67 12.88 3.03
N ILE A 104 2.37 13.38 4.23
CA ILE A 104 1.86 12.59 5.34
C ILE A 104 0.54 13.22 5.79
N ILE A 105 -0.57 12.51 5.63
CA ILE A 105 -1.87 12.95 6.13
C ILE A 105 -1.94 12.60 7.63
N ALA A 106 -2.17 13.61 8.46
CA ALA A 106 -2.26 13.47 9.90
C ALA A 106 -3.36 12.47 10.30
N LYS A 107 -3.11 11.77 11.42
CA LYS A 107 -4.06 10.82 11.99
C LYS A 107 -5.30 11.57 12.50
N PRO A 108 -6.52 11.04 12.31
CA PRO A 108 -7.75 11.68 12.77
C PRO A 108 -7.91 11.62 14.30
N GLN A 109 -7.15 10.76 14.97
CA GLN A 109 -7.05 10.68 16.43
C GLN A 109 -5.66 10.23 16.89
N ARG A 110 -5.38 10.33 18.20
CA ARG A 110 -4.14 9.85 18.82
C ARG A 110 -4.14 8.32 18.99
N ALA A 111 -4.31 7.58 17.90
CA ALA A 111 -4.25 6.12 17.84
C ALA A 111 -3.44 5.65 16.62
N THR A 112 -3.31 4.33 16.45
CA THR A 112 -2.64 3.72 15.29
C THR A 112 -3.59 3.66 14.10
N LEU A 113 -3.11 4.06 12.91
CA LEU A 113 -3.80 3.75 11.66
C LEU A 113 -3.49 2.29 11.30
N SER A 114 -4.51 1.50 10.97
CA SER A 114 -4.31 0.10 10.58
C SER A 114 -4.60 -0.19 9.11
N ASN A 115 -5.46 0.57 8.45
CA ASN A 115 -5.76 0.33 7.04
C ASN A 115 -6.32 1.58 6.36
N ALA A 116 -6.28 1.58 5.03
CA ALA A 116 -6.83 2.62 4.18
C ALA A 116 -7.42 2.02 2.90
N VAL A 117 -8.55 2.56 2.43
CA VAL A 117 -9.14 2.17 1.16
C VAL A 117 -9.94 3.32 0.56
N PHE A 118 -9.95 3.43 -0.77
CA PHE A 118 -10.87 4.31 -1.47
C PHE A 118 -12.23 3.65 -1.66
N GLY A 119 -13.30 4.43 -1.51
CA GLY A 119 -14.66 3.96 -1.67
C GLY A 119 -15.64 5.06 -2.05
N GLY A 120 -16.92 4.78 -1.84
CA GLY A 120 -18.02 5.62 -2.31
C GLY A 120 -18.25 5.51 -3.83
N PRO A 121 -19.37 6.05 -4.34
CA PRO A 121 -19.78 5.86 -5.75
C PRO A 121 -18.77 6.36 -6.79
N GLY A 122 -17.94 7.34 -6.43
CA GLY A 122 -16.91 7.91 -7.30
C GLY A 122 -15.49 7.43 -7.04
N LEU A 123 -15.30 6.47 -6.11
CA LEU A 123 -13.99 6.06 -5.57
C LEU A 123 -13.14 7.24 -5.06
N ASP A 124 -13.78 8.30 -4.58
CA ASP A 124 -13.14 9.56 -4.18
C ASP A 124 -13.36 9.87 -2.69
N GLN A 125 -13.75 8.85 -1.92
CA GLN A 125 -13.80 8.88 -0.47
C GLN A 125 -12.69 7.99 0.07
N LEU A 126 -11.70 8.59 0.73
CA LEU A 126 -10.63 7.86 1.39
C LEU A 126 -11.08 7.48 2.80
N TYR A 127 -11.25 6.18 3.03
CA TYR A 127 -11.55 5.59 4.33
C TYR A 127 -10.27 5.14 5.00
N VAL A 128 -10.19 5.30 6.33
CA VAL A 128 -9.10 4.77 7.15
C VAL A 128 -9.65 4.19 8.45
N THR A 129 -9.04 3.11 8.93
CA THR A 129 -9.25 2.61 10.30
C THR A 129 -8.20 3.21 11.22
N CYS A 130 -8.62 3.77 12.35
CA CYS A 130 -7.72 4.36 13.33
C CYS A 130 -8.16 4.00 14.75
N GLY A 131 -7.41 3.13 15.42
CA GLY A 131 -7.79 2.56 16.72
C GLY A 131 -9.13 1.83 16.64
N ASP A 132 -10.13 2.37 17.33
CA ASP A 132 -11.47 1.82 17.51
C ASP A 132 -12.52 2.33 16.49
N LYS A 133 -12.11 3.18 15.53
CA LYS A 133 -13.03 3.90 14.64
C LYS A 133 -12.63 3.81 13.17
N VAL A 134 -13.63 4.01 12.32
CA VAL A 134 -13.47 4.25 10.88
C VAL A 134 -13.72 5.72 10.59
N TYR A 135 -12.80 6.35 9.87
CA TYR A 135 -12.90 7.72 9.41
C TYR A 135 -12.97 7.75 7.89
N ARG A 136 -13.57 8.80 7.33
CA ARG A 136 -13.55 9.05 5.90
C ARG A 136 -13.34 10.52 5.57
N ARG A 137 -12.72 10.79 4.43
CA ARG A 137 -12.62 12.14 3.86
C ARG A 137 -12.82 12.09 2.36
N LYS A 138 -13.59 13.03 1.82
CA LYS A 138 -13.65 13.27 0.36
C LYS A 138 -12.29 13.81 -0.11
N VAL A 139 -11.77 13.28 -1.21
CA VAL A 139 -10.51 13.72 -1.82
C VAL A 139 -10.70 14.02 -3.30
N LYS A 140 -9.70 14.67 -3.91
CA LYS A 140 -9.75 15.08 -5.33
C LYS A 140 -9.31 13.99 -6.30
N THR A 141 -8.61 12.97 -5.80
CA THR A 141 -8.16 11.81 -6.58
C THR A 141 -9.20 10.70 -6.53
N LYS A 142 -9.04 9.69 -7.38
CA LYS A 142 -9.86 8.48 -7.39
C LYS A 142 -9.01 7.27 -7.04
N GLY A 143 -9.53 6.37 -6.24
CA GLY A 143 -8.88 5.12 -5.93
C GLY A 143 -8.94 4.09 -7.04
N VAL A 144 -8.16 3.04 -6.89
CA VAL A 144 -8.21 1.84 -7.71
C VAL A 144 -8.53 0.63 -6.83
N LEU A 145 -9.38 -0.26 -7.33
CA LEU A 145 -9.66 -1.54 -6.70
C LEU A 145 -8.94 -2.64 -7.49
N SER A 146 -8.09 -3.43 -6.84
CA SER A 146 -7.21 -4.41 -7.48
C SER A 146 -7.93 -5.56 -8.23
N PHE A 147 -9.26 -5.64 -8.15
CA PHE A 147 -10.08 -6.61 -8.89
C PHE A 147 -10.75 -5.99 -10.14
N GLN A 148 -10.55 -4.69 -10.38
CA GLN A 148 -11.00 -4.00 -11.59
C GLN A 148 -9.91 -4.04 -12.67
N SER A 149 -10.27 -3.64 -13.89
CA SER A 149 -9.30 -3.55 -14.99
C SER A 149 -8.11 -2.63 -14.63
N PRO A 150 -6.89 -2.98 -15.06
CA PRO A 150 -5.70 -2.15 -14.85
C PRO A 150 -5.88 -0.72 -15.36
N ILE A 151 -5.40 0.25 -14.57
CA ILE A 151 -5.34 1.65 -14.95
C ILE A 151 -3.87 2.05 -15.03
N LYS A 152 -3.41 2.37 -16.24
CA LYS A 152 -2.06 2.90 -16.44
C LYS A 152 -2.01 4.37 -15.98
N PRO A 153 -1.25 4.71 -14.93
CA PRO A 153 -1.10 6.10 -14.53
C PRO A 153 -0.42 6.93 -15.63
N ALA A 154 -0.69 8.23 -15.66
CA ALA A 154 0.13 9.15 -16.44
C ALA A 154 1.59 9.10 -15.96
N PRO A 155 2.58 9.37 -16.83
CA PRO A 155 3.97 9.43 -16.41
C PRO A 155 4.19 10.39 -15.22
N PRO A 156 5.15 10.11 -14.33
CA PRO A 156 5.46 10.99 -13.21
C PRO A 156 5.77 12.41 -13.71
N ARG A 157 5.19 13.42 -13.06
CA ARG A 157 5.59 14.81 -13.27
C ARG A 157 6.79 15.04 -12.33
N LEU A 158 7.99 15.12 -12.91
CA LEU A 158 9.24 15.38 -12.19
C LEU A 158 9.33 16.84 -11.74
#